data_AF-A0A554K2Z9-F1
#
_entry.id   AF-A0A554K2Z9-F1
#
_cell.length_a   1.000
_cell.length_b   1.000
_cell.length_c   1.000
_cell.angle_alpha   90.00
_cell.angle_beta   90.00
_cell.angle_gamma   90.00
#
_symmetry.space_group_name_H-M   'P 1'
#
loop_
_entity.id
_entity.type
_entity.pdbx_description
1 polymer ?
#
loop_
_entity_poly.entity_id
_entity_poly.type
_entity_poly.pdbx_seq_one_letter_code
_entity_poly.pdbx_strand_id
1 'polypeptide(L)'
;MKIFYTFGFIFTFVLLALYVFQVNAMILETFQVQSYQKKAEELAENNRSLEVKVTKVSYLENLERRSQELGFERVGLVNYIQIAKDSLAAKSP
;
A
#
# COMPACT_ATOMS: atom_id res chain seq x y z
N MET A 1 -16.14 -63.24 -3.47
CA MET A 1 -15.13 -62.79 -4.47
C MET A 1 -15.65 -61.60 -5.29
N LYS A 2 -16.63 -61.73 -6.20
CA LYS A 2 -17.09 -60.65 -7.10
C LYS A 2 -17.67 -59.39 -6.42
N ILE A 3 -18.37 -59.55 -5.29
CA ILE A 3 -18.91 -58.42 -4.49
C ILE A 3 -17.78 -57.53 -3.92
N PHE A 4 -16.64 -58.14 -3.57
CA PHE A 4 -15.53 -57.42 -2.96
C PHE A 4 -14.81 -56.53 -3.98
N TYR A 5 -14.63 -57.03 -5.21
CA TYR A 5 -14.03 -56.25 -6.30
C TYR A 5 -14.93 -55.11 -6.76
N THR A 6 -16.24 -55.34 -6.85
CA THR A 6 -17.20 -54.27 -7.21
C THR A 6 -17.26 -53.20 -6.13
N PHE A 7 -17.26 -53.58 -4.85
CA PHE A 7 -17.20 -52.63 -3.74
C PHE A 7 -15.88 -51.83 -3.75
N GLY A 8 -14.74 -52.49 -3.95
CA GLY A 8 -13.43 -51.81 -4.04
C GLY A 8 -13.34 -50.84 -5.23
N PHE A 9 -13.96 -51.20 -6.36
CA PHE A 9 -14.05 -50.33 -7.53
C PHE A 9 -14.88 -49.09 -7.24
N ILE A 10 -16.09 -49.26 -6.67
CA ILE A 10 -16.95 -48.14 -6.28
C ILE A 10 -16.24 -47.25 -5.25
N PHE A 11 -15.58 -47.85 -4.26
CA PHE A 11 -14.85 -47.12 -3.24
C PHE A 11 -13.72 -46.27 -3.83
N THR A 12 -12.96 -46.81 -4.78
CA THR A 12 -11.93 -46.07 -5.51
C THR A 12 -12.53 -44.87 -6.26
N PHE A 13 -13.66 -45.05 -6.93
CA PHE A 13 -14.34 -43.96 -7.63
C PHE A 13 -14.84 -42.87 -6.69
N VAL A 14 -15.38 -43.24 -5.52
CA VAL A 14 -15.79 -42.28 -4.49
C VAL A 14 -14.59 -41.49 -3.98
N LEU A 15 -13.45 -42.15 -3.72
CA LEU A 15 -12.23 -41.47 -3.29
C LEU A 15 -11.71 -40.49 -4.35
N LEU A 16 -11.76 -40.85 -5.64
CA LEU A 16 -11.37 -39.95 -6.73
C LEU A 16 -12.28 -38.72 -6.81
N ALA A 17 -13.60 -38.91 -6.68
CA ALA A 17 -14.54 -37.79 -6.67
C ALA A 17 -14.31 -36.85 -5.48
N LEU A 18 -14.09 -37.41 -4.29
CA LEU A 18 -13.78 -36.64 -3.08
C LEU A 18 -12.45 -35.89 -3.22
N TYR A 19 -11.43 -36.50 -3.82
CA TYR A 19 -10.15 -35.86 -4.08
C TYR A 19 -10.29 -34.62 -4.97
N VAL A 20 -11.01 -34.75 -6.09
CA VAL A 20 -11.27 -33.62 -6.99
C VAL A 20 -12.04 -32.51 -6.28
N PHE A 21 -13.07 -32.87 -5.50
CA PHE A 21 -13.82 -31.91 -4.70
C PHE A 21 -12.93 -31.18 -3.68
N GLN A 22 -12.09 -31.92 -2.95
CA GLN A 22 -11.19 -31.38 -1.94
C GLN A 22 -10.15 -30.43 -2.53
N VAL A 23 -9.54 -30.80 -3.65
CA VAL A 23 -8.56 -29.93 -4.35
C VAL A 23 -9.24 -28.63 -4.80
N ASN A 24 -10.44 -28.71 -5.38
CA ASN A 24 -11.17 -27.52 -5.80
C ASN A 24 -11.54 -26.60 -4.62
N ALA A 25 -11.98 -27.18 -3.50
CA ALA A 25 -12.27 -26.42 -2.28
C ALA A 25 -11.01 -25.73 -1.73
N MET A 26 -9.88 -26.46 -1.66
CA MET A 26 -8.60 -25.92 -1.19
C MET A 26 -8.12 -24.76 -2.07
N ILE A 27 -8.24 -24.89 -3.40
CA ILE A 27 -7.89 -23.82 -4.33
C ILE A 27 -8.75 -22.58 -4.03
N LEU A 28 -10.07 -22.74 -3.92
CA LEU A 28 -10.98 -21.63 -3.65
C LEU A 28 -10.66 -20.93 -2.32
N GLU A 29 -10.46 -21.69 -1.25
CA GLU A 29 -10.09 -21.15 0.07
C GLU A 29 -8.76 -20.39 0.01
N THR A 30 -7.76 -20.94 -0.67
CA THR A 30 -6.45 -20.30 -0.84
C THR A 30 -6.57 -18.97 -1.60
N PHE A 31 -7.35 -18.95 -2.68
CA PHE A 31 -7.63 -17.72 -3.43
C PHE A 31 -8.35 -16.68 -2.57
N GLN A 32 -9.31 -17.11 -1.75
CA GLN A 32 -10.01 -16.19 -0.84
C GLN A 32 -9.04 -15.59 0.19
N VAL A 33 -8.22 -16.42 0.85
CA VAL A 33 -7.21 -15.97 1.81
C VAL A 33 -6.26 -14.95 1.16
N GLN A 34 -5.75 -15.26 -0.03
CA GLN A 34 -4.87 -14.33 -0.75
C GLN A 34 -5.56 -12.99 -1.06
N SER A 35 -6.84 -13.02 -1.44
CA SER A 35 -7.61 -11.80 -1.69
C SER A 35 -7.81 -10.96 -0.43
N TYR A 36 -8.06 -11.60 0.72
CA TYR A 36 -8.20 -10.91 1.99
C TYR A 36 -6.88 -10.33 2.47
N GLN A 37 -5.77 -11.07 2.30
CA GLN A 37 -4.44 -10.57 2.61
C GLN A 37 -4.11 -9.33 1.79
N LYS A 38 -4.36 -9.35 0.48
CA LYS A 38 -4.13 -8.19 -0.39
C LYS A 38 -4.95 -6.97 0.04
N LYS A 39 -6.23 -7.16 0.39
CA LYS A 39 -7.08 -6.08 0.90
C LYS A 39 -6.57 -5.52 2.24
N ALA A 40 -6.05 -6.38 3.11
CA ALA A 40 -5.48 -5.95 4.38
C ALA A 40 -4.21 -5.11 4.17
N GLU A 41 -3.33 -5.53 3.25
CA GLU A 41 -2.13 -4.78 2.87
C GLU A 41 -2.48 -3.42 2.26
N GLU A 42 -3.44 -3.37 1.34
CA GLU A 42 -3.93 -2.12 0.75
C GLU A 42 -4.53 -1.17 1.79
N LEU A 43 -5.31 -1.71 2.75
CA LEU A 43 -5.89 -0.90 3.82
C LEU A 43 -4.81 -0.36 4.77
N ALA A 44 -3.77 -1.16 5.06
CA ALA A 44 -2.64 -0.71 5.87
C ALA A 44 -1.84 0.40 5.17
N GLU A 45 -1.60 0.27 3.86
CA GLU A 45 -0.93 1.30 3.06
C GLU A 45 -1.75 2.60 3.04
N ASN A 46 -3.05 2.51 2.81
CA ASN A 46 -3.96 3.66 2.83
C ASN A 46 -3.98 4.35 4.20
N ASN A 47 -4.02 3.60 5.30
CA ASN A 47 -3.94 4.15 6.65
C ASN A 47 -2.62 4.90 6.88
N ARG A 48 -1.49 4.32 6.46
CA ARG A 48 -0.18 4.98 6.57
C ARG A 48 -0.12 6.27 5.75
N SER A 49 -0.68 6.26 4.54
CA SER A 49 -0.78 7.46 3.69
C SER A 49 -1.63 8.55 4.35
N LEU A 50 -2.74 8.17 4.97
CA LEU A 50 -3.59 9.09 5.74
C LEU A 50 -2.87 9.66 6.96
N GLU A 51 -2.17 8.83 7.72
CA GLU A 51 -1.38 9.27 8.90
C GLU A 51 -0.31 10.30 8.52
N VAL A 52 0.39 10.08 7.41
CA VAL A 52 1.37 11.04 6.87
C VAL A 52 0.70 12.35 6.47
N LYS A 53 -0.47 12.29 5.80
CA LYS A 53 -1.23 13.50 5.42
C LYS A 53 -1.67 14.28 6.65
N VAL A 54 -2.22 13.62 7.66
CA VAL A 54 -2.65 14.26 8.91
C VAL A 54 -1.47 14.91 9.60
N THR A 55 -0.35 14.18 9.76
CA THR A 55 0.86 14.72 10.37
C THR A 55 1.38 15.95 9.63
N LYS A 56 1.37 15.94 8.29
CA LYS A 56 1.77 17.08 7.47
C LYS A 56 0.84 18.28 7.67
N VAL A 57 -0.47 18.07 7.70
CA VAL A 57 -1.45 19.14 7.96
C VAL A 57 -1.24 19.74 9.35
N SER A 58 -1.12 18.91 10.38
CA SER A 58 -0.87 19.38 11.75
C SER A 58 0.48 20.08 11.90
N TYR A 59 1.50 19.67 11.15
CA TYR A 59 2.79 20.37 11.13
C TYR A 59 2.66 21.76 10.49
N LEU A 60 1.95 21.87 9.37
CA LEU A 60 1.72 23.16 8.69
C LEU A 60 0.90 24.12 9.56
N GLU A 61 -0.14 23.62 10.23
CA GLU A 61 -0.94 24.41 11.16
C GLU A 61 -0.10 24.91 12.35
N ASN A 62 0.77 24.06 12.90
CA ASN A 62 1.70 24.47 13.96
C ASN A 62 2.75 25.49 13.47
N LEU A 63 3.21 25.38 12.22
CA LEU A 63 4.12 26.34 11.63
C LEU A 63 3.43 27.71 11.45
N GLU A 64 2.19 27.72 10.96
CA GLU A 64 1.39 28.94 10.81
C GLU A 64 1.17 29.62 12.16
N ARG A 65 0.79 28.85 13.20
CA ARG A 65 0.63 29.38 14.55
C ARG A 65 1.93 29.96 15.10
N ARG A 66 3.06 29.25 14.98
CA ARG A 66 4.37 29.79 15.40
C ARG A 66 4.80 31.03 14.61
N SER A 67 4.49 31.08 13.31
CA SER A 67 4.76 32.24 12.46
C SER A 67 4.01 33.47 12.97
N GLN A 68 2.74 33.30 13.35
CA GLN A 68 1.91 34.36 13.94
C GLN A 68 2.43 34.78 15.33
N GLU A 69 2.78 33.82 16.19
CA GLU A 69 3.35 34.09 17.53
C GLU A 69 4.67 34.87 17.46
N LEU A 70 5.49 34.63 16.43
CA LEU A 70 6.75 35.34 16.19
C LEU A 70 6.57 36.67 15.44
N GLY A 71 5.33 37.05 15.10
CA GLY A 71 5.00 38.31 14.42
C GLY A 71 5.38 38.35 12.93
N PHE A 72 5.58 37.20 12.28
CA PHE A 72 5.82 37.14 10.84
C PHE A 72 4.53 37.37 10.06
N GLU A 73 4.55 38.32 9.13
CA GLU A 73 3.45 38.55 8.19
C GLU A 73 3.59 37.73 6.90
N ARG A 74 2.44 37.37 6.31
CA ARG A 74 2.38 36.59 5.07
C ARG A 74 2.75 37.50 3.89
N VAL A 75 3.95 37.31 3.33
CA VAL A 75 4.40 38.07 2.14
C VAL A 75 3.70 37.59 0.86
N GLY A 76 3.11 38.52 0.12
CA GLY A 76 2.33 38.23 -1.10
C GLY A 76 3.15 37.87 -2.35
N LEU A 77 4.46 38.16 -2.36
CA LEU A 77 5.37 37.88 -3.47
C LEU A 77 6.80 37.70 -2.97
N VAL A 78 7.35 36.49 -3.12
CA VAL A 78 8.78 36.22 -2.88
C VAL A 78 9.50 36.32 -4.22
N ASN A 79 10.12 37.47 -4.49
CA ASN A 79 10.97 37.65 -5.66
C ASN A 79 12.38 37.14 -5.35
N TYR A 80 12.71 35.96 -5.89
CA TYR A 80 14.06 35.44 -5.84
C TYR A 80 14.92 36.19 -6.86
N ILE A 81 15.97 36.87 -6.38
CA ILE A 81 16.96 37.48 -7.25
C ILE A 81 17.74 36.34 -7.91
N GLN A 82 17.50 36.11 -9.21
CA GLN A 82 18.34 35.21 -10.00
C GLN A 82 19.68 35.91 -10.25
N ILE A 83 20.72 35.47 -9.53
CA ILE A 83 22.08 35.91 -9.82
C ILE A 83 22.48 35.28 -11.15
N ALA A 84 22.57 36.09 -12.20
CA ALA A 84 23.08 35.66 -13.49
C ALA A 84 24.52 35.14 -13.30
N LYS A 85 24.78 33.93 -13.82
CA LYS A 85 26.07 33.23 -13.69
C LYS A 85 27.28 34.04 -14.18
N ASP A 86 27.04 35.11 -14.94
CA ASP A 86 28.08 35.92 -15.56
C ASP A 86 28.53 37.12 -14.70
N SER A 87 27.94 37.33 -13.51
CA SER A 87 28.30 38.46 -12.64
C SER A 87 29.50 38.19 -11.71
N LEU A 88 30.11 37.00 -11.77
CA LEU A 88 31.39 36.76 -11.09
C LEU A 88 32.51 37.22 -12.02
N ALA A 89 32.94 38.47 -11.85
CA ALA A 89 34.14 38.99 -12.48
C ALA A 89 35.33 38.11 -12.06
N ALA A 90 35.73 37.19 -12.93
CA ALA A 90 36.95 36.43 -12.79
C ALA A 90 38.12 37.42 -12.80
N LYS A 91 38.75 37.57 -11.64
CA LYS A 91 40.01 38.31 -11.49
C LYS A 91 41.03 37.71 -12.47
N SER A 92 41.35 38.45 -13.52
CA SER A 92 42.38 38.09 -14.49
C SER A 92 43.78 38.20 -13.85
N PRO A 93 44.72 37.31 -14.19
CA PRO A 93 46.09 37.25 -13.62
C PRO A 93 46.95 38.49 -13.90
#